data_AF-A0AAD0RRM9-F1
#
_entry.id   AF-A0AAD0RRM9-F1
#
_cell.length_a   1.000
_cell.length_b   1.000
_cell.length_c   1.000
_cell.angle_alpha   90.00
_cell.angle_beta   90.00
_cell.angle_gamma   90.00
#
_symmetry.space_group_name_H-M   'P 1'
#
loop_
_entity.id
_entity.type
_entity.pdbx_description
1 polymer ?
#
loop_
_entity_poly.entity_id
_entity_poly.type
_entity_poly.pdbx_seq_one_letter_code
_entity_poly.pdbx_strand_id
1 'polypeptide(L)'
;MCNKAQLNQNLLDAQPDQTALSHLGQQLSQQCAEMDACLLQGLMELRAAHIGLQAILTLLQQRDEPLLFSSDEAVALLEPVQQRLSHGLSCINRLV
;
A
#
# COMPACT_ATOMS: atom_id res chain seq x y z
N MET A 1 -1.86 13.06 -7.16
CA MET A 1 -3.14 13.68 -6.78
C MET A 1 -4.19 13.16 -7.74
N CYS A 2 -5.22 12.52 -7.18
CA CYS A 2 -6.24 11.77 -7.91
C CYS A 2 -7.17 12.73 -8.68
N ASN A 3 -7.21 12.67 -10.02
CA ASN A 3 -8.00 13.59 -10.83
C ASN A 3 -9.37 13.01 -11.20
N LYS A 4 -10.12 12.64 -10.17
CA LYS A 4 -11.53 12.19 -10.29
C LYS A 4 -12.40 13.26 -10.98
N ALA A 5 -12.05 14.53 -10.79
CA ALA A 5 -12.67 15.67 -11.46
C ALA A 5 -12.41 15.69 -12.97
N GLN A 6 -11.18 15.42 -13.42
CA GLN A 6 -10.85 15.35 -14.85
C GLN A 6 -11.59 14.21 -15.57
N LEU A 7 -11.72 13.04 -14.94
CA LEU A 7 -12.46 11.94 -15.54
C LEU A 7 -13.94 12.26 -15.71
N ASN A 8 -14.56 12.90 -14.71
CA ASN A 8 -15.94 13.35 -14.81
C ASN A 8 -16.11 14.42 -15.90
N GLN A 9 -15.15 15.33 -16.03
CA GLN A 9 -15.16 16.35 -17.08
C GLN A 9 -15.07 15.71 -18.47
N ASN A 10 -14.14 14.76 -18.67
CA ASN A 10 -13.99 14.05 -19.93
C ASN A 10 -15.22 13.20 -20.30
N LEU A 11 -15.97 12.71 -19.30
CA LEU A 11 -17.25 12.01 -19.47
C LEU A 11 -18.38 12.94 -19.90
N LEU A 12 -18.42 14.16 -19.37
CA LEU A 12 -19.40 15.19 -19.72
C LEU A 12 -19.17 15.75 -21.13
N ASP A 13 -17.90 15.84 -21.55
CA ASP A 13 -17.51 16.39 -22.85
C ASP A 13 -17.60 15.35 -24.00
N ALA A 14 -17.70 14.05 -23.67
CA ALA A 14 -17.80 12.96 -24.63
C ALA A 14 -19.26 12.66 -25.07
N GLN A 15 -19.87 13.56 -25.84
CA GLN A 15 -20.99 13.21 -26.75
C GLN A 15 -20.45 13.00 -28.17
N PRO A 16 -21.16 12.24 -29.03
CA PRO A 16 -20.87 10.87 -29.41
C PRO A 16 -19.60 10.69 -30.27
N ASP A 17 -18.45 11.24 -29.88
CA ASP A 17 -17.17 10.95 -30.54
C ASP A 17 -16.61 9.61 -30.05
N GLN A 18 -16.62 8.59 -30.92
CA GLN A 18 -16.03 7.26 -30.64
C GLN A 18 -14.56 7.33 -30.21
N THR A 19 -13.85 8.37 -30.64
CA THR A 19 -12.46 8.68 -30.24
C THR A 19 -12.36 9.20 -28.80
N ALA A 20 -13.32 9.99 -28.33
CA ALA A 20 -13.38 10.46 -26.94
C ALA A 20 -13.71 9.30 -25.98
N LEU A 21 -14.64 8.41 -26.38
CA LEU A 21 -14.97 7.22 -25.61
C LEU A 21 -13.81 6.21 -25.55
N SER A 22 -13.05 6.03 -26.63
CA SER A 22 -11.89 5.14 -26.63
C SER A 22 -10.75 5.69 -25.77
N HIS A 23 -10.52 7.01 -25.81
CA HIS A 23 -9.54 7.67 -24.94
C HIS A 23 -9.95 7.56 -23.46
N LEU A 24 -11.23 7.80 -23.14
CA LEU A 24 -11.76 7.60 -21.79
C LEU A 24 -11.56 6.15 -21.33
N GLY A 25 -11.85 5.17 -22.19
CA GLY A 25 -11.63 3.75 -21.90
C GLY A 25 -10.18 3.43 -21.59
N GLN A 26 -9.23 4.00 -22.35
CA GLN A 26 -7.80 3.86 -22.09
C GLN A 26 -7.40 4.51 -20.75
N GLN A 27 -7.92 5.72 -20.46
CA GLN A 27 -7.66 6.41 -19.20
C GLN A 27 -8.19 5.62 -17.99
N LEU A 28 -9.39 5.06 -18.08
CA LEU A 28 -9.95 4.21 -17.03
C LEU A 28 -9.12 2.93 -16.86
N SER A 29 -8.74 2.26 -17.96
CA SER A 29 -7.90 1.07 -17.90
C SER A 29 -6.55 1.36 -17.24
N GLN A 30 -5.92 2.49 -17.57
CA GLN A 30 -4.66 2.92 -16.98
C GLN A 30 -4.82 3.20 -15.48
N GLN A 31 -5.90 3.89 -15.07
CA GLN A 31 -6.15 4.15 -13.66
C GLN A 31 -6.45 2.90 -12.85
N CYS A 32 -7.19 1.93 -13.42
CA CYS A 32 -7.39 0.64 -12.78
C CYS A 32 -6.06 -0.09 -12.57
N ALA A 33 -5.18 -0.10 -13.58
CA ALA A 33 -3.86 -0.73 -13.46
C ALA A 33 -2.97 -0.05 -12.40
N GLU A 34 -3.01 1.29 -12.33
CA GLU A 34 -2.28 2.05 -11.30
C GLU A 34 -2.83 1.78 -9.88
N MET A 35 -4.15 1.69 -9.75
CA MET A 35 -4.80 1.34 -8.50
C MET A 35 -4.44 -0.09 -8.05
N ASP A 36 -4.51 -1.06 -8.97
CA ASP A 36 -4.14 -2.46 -8.69
C ASP A 36 -2.68 -2.57 -8.28
N ALA A 37 -1.77 -1.87 -8.97
CA ALA A 37 -0.35 -1.84 -8.61
C ALA A 37 -0.13 -1.25 -7.21
N CYS A 38 -0.83 -0.16 -6.89
CA CYS A 38 -0.72 0.51 -5.59
C CYS A 38 -1.29 -0.35 -4.45
N LEU A 39 -2.43 -1.02 -4.67
CA LEU A 39 -3.02 -1.98 -3.74
C LEU A 39 -2.09 -3.16 -3.50
N LEU A 40 -1.56 -3.76 -4.58
CA LEU A 40 -0.66 -4.90 -4.49
C LEU A 40 0.60 -4.53 -3.70
N GLN A 41 1.22 -3.39 -4.00
CA GLN A 41 2.37 -2.90 -3.26
C GLN A 41 2.04 -2.68 -1.77
N GLY A 42 0.92 -2.00 -1.48
CA GLY A 42 0.48 -1.77 -0.10
C GLY A 42 0.28 -3.08 0.68
N LEU A 43 -0.38 -4.06 0.08
CA LEU A 43 -0.59 -5.38 0.68
C LEU A 43 0.72 -6.15 0.89
N MET A 44 1.66 -6.07 -0.04
CA MET A 44 2.98 -6.69 0.11
C MET A 44 3.75 -6.11 1.29
N GLU A 45 3.74 -4.79 1.46
CA GLU A 45 4.39 -4.10 2.58
C GLU A 45 3.76 -4.49 3.93
N LEU A 46 2.41 -4.52 4.00
CA LEU A 46 1.69 -4.96 5.20
C LEU A 46 1.97 -6.44 5.53
N ARG A 47 2.05 -7.30 4.52
CA ARG A 47 2.40 -8.71 4.70
C ARG A 47 3.83 -8.87 5.21
N ALA A 48 4.78 -8.10 4.69
CA ALA A 48 6.16 -8.11 5.17
C ALA A 48 6.25 -7.66 6.63
N ALA A 49 5.53 -6.61 7.01
CA ALA A 49 5.43 -6.17 8.41
C ALA A 49 4.83 -7.25 9.32
N HIS A 50 3.76 -7.92 8.88
CA HIS A 50 3.14 -9.01 9.63
C HIS A 50 4.11 -10.17 9.88
N ILE A 51 4.85 -10.59 8.85
CA ILE A 51 5.88 -11.63 8.97
C ILE A 51 6.98 -11.19 9.95
N GLY A 52 7.42 -9.93 9.88
CA GLY A 52 8.39 -9.37 10.82
C GLY A 52 7.91 -9.44 12.27
N LEU A 53 6.66 -9.06 12.53
CA LEU A 53 6.05 -9.17 13.87
C LEU A 53 5.94 -10.62 14.33
N GLN A 54 5.54 -11.55 13.45
CA GLN A 54 5.51 -12.97 13.79
C GLN A 54 6.89 -13.51 14.15
N ALA A 55 7.94 -13.10 13.43
CA ALA A 55 9.31 -13.50 13.74
C ALA A 55 9.75 -12.98 15.11
N ILE A 56 9.45 -11.70 15.43
CA ILE A 56 9.73 -11.11 16.74
C ILE A 56 8.96 -11.84 17.85
N LEU A 57 7.67 -12.10 17.66
CA LEU A 57 6.86 -12.87 18.61
C LEU A 57 7.43 -14.28 18.82
N THR A 58 7.81 -14.95 17.73
CA THR A 58 8.43 -16.28 17.80
C THR A 58 9.72 -16.24 18.61
N LEU A 59 10.59 -15.25 18.39
CA LEU A 59 11.81 -15.07 19.17
C LEU A 59 11.50 -14.86 20.66
N LEU A 60 10.52 -14.03 20.98
CA LEU A 60 10.08 -13.76 22.35
C LEU A 60 9.46 -15.00 23.03
N GLN A 61 8.78 -15.85 22.26
CA GLN A 61 8.10 -17.06 22.76
C GLN A 61 9.03 -18.26 22.90
N GLN A 62 10.15 -18.32 22.19
CA GLN A 62 11.05 -19.48 22.11
C GLN A 62 11.95 -19.71 23.34
N ARG A 63 11.51 -19.41 24.57
CA ARG A 63 12.47 -19.20 25.67
C ARG A 63 12.29 -20.13 26.87
N ASP A 64 13.34 -20.97 27.07
CA ASP A 64 13.74 -21.62 28.32
C ASP A 64 14.43 -20.65 29.31
N GLU A 65 14.87 -19.46 28.87
CA GLU A 65 15.43 -18.36 29.69
C GLU A 65 14.94 -17.00 29.19
N PRO A 66 14.68 -15.98 30.02
CA PRO A 66 14.10 -14.71 29.58
C PRO A 66 15.01 -13.93 28.61
N LEU A 67 14.45 -13.50 27.46
CA LEU A 67 15.08 -12.50 26.58
C LEU A 67 15.10 -11.14 27.26
N LEU A 68 16.28 -10.66 27.60
CA LEU A 68 16.49 -9.31 28.10
C LEU A 68 16.95 -8.43 26.94
N PHE A 69 16.01 -7.71 26.33
CA PHE A 69 16.33 -6.63 25.41
C PHE A 69 16.43 -5.32 26.19
N SER A 70 17.45 -4.53 25.91
CA SER A 70 17.44 -3.11 26.23
C SER A 70 16.36 -2.39 25.41
N SER A 71 15.99 -1.18 25.82
CA SER A 71 15.05 -0.36 25.08
C SER A 71 15.52 -0.11 23.64
N ASP A 72 16.82 0.14 23.45
CA ASP A 72 17.39 0.45 22.13
C ASP A 72 17.36 -0.77 21.21
N GLU A 73 17.64 -1.96 21.74
CA GLU A 73 17.55 -3.21 20.98
C GLU A 73 16.09 -3.54 20.60
N ALA A 74 15.14 -3.29 21.51
CA ALA A 74 13.73 -3.47 21.22
C ALA A 74 13.24 -2.53 20.11
N VAL A 75 13.70 -1.27 20.12
CA VAL A 75 13.42 -0.30 19.06
C VAL A 75 14.04 -0.74 17.74
N ALA A 76 15.30 -1.16 17.73
CA ALA A 76 15.99 -1.62 16.53
C ALA A 76 15.30 -2.83 15.88
N LEU A 77 14.72 -3.73 16.69
CA LEU A 77 13.95 -4.87 16.20
C LEU A 77 12.61 -4.45 15.57
N LEU A 78 11.95 -3.42 16.12
CA LEU A 78 10.63 -2.97 15.67
C LEU A 78 10.68 -1.94 14.54
N GLU A 79 11.77 -1.20 14.39
CA GLU A 79 11.91 -0.15 13.39
C GLU A 79 11.63 -0.64 11.95
N PRO A 80 12.18 -1.76 11.47
CA PRO A 80 11.90 -2.26 10.12
C PRO A 80 10.41 -2.58 9.91
N VAL A 81 9.73 -3.09 10.94
CA VAL A 81 8.29 -3.37 10.90
C VAL A 81 7.51 -2.06 10.76
N GLN A 82 7.85 -1.05 11.56
CA GLN A 82 7.20 0.25 11.52
C GLN A 82 7.36 0.91 10.13
N GLN A 83 8.57 0.87 9.56
CA GLN A 83 8.84 1.42 8.23
C GLN A 83 7.96 0.75 7.16
N ARG A 84 7.84 -0.58 7.20
CA ARG A 84 6.98 -1.35 6.29
C ARG A 84 5.50 -1.01 6.47
N LEU A 85 5.01 -0.92 7.70
CA LEU A 85 3.64 -0.49 7.98
C LEU A 85 3.35 0.92 7.45
N SER A 86 4.25 1.87 7.74
CA SER A 86 4.13 3.25 7.28
C SER A 86 4.09 3.34 5.75
N HIS A 87 4.96 2.59 5.07
CA HIS A 87 5.00 2.55 3.61
C HIS A 87 3.73 1.92 3.03
N GLY A 88 3.32 0.76 3.53
CA GLY A 88 2.11 0.07 3.06
C GLY A 88 0.85 0.91 3.24
N LEU A 89 0.68 1.56 4.39
CA LEU A 89 -0.43 2.48 4.65
C LEU A 89 -0.37 3.72 3.75
N SER A 90 0.82 4.26 3.48
CA SER A 90 0.98 5.38 2.53
C SER A 90 0.54 5.01 1.11
N CYS A 91 0.85 3.79 0.64
CA CYS A 91 0.34 3.28 -0.63
C CYS A 91 -1.19 3.22 -0.64
N ILE A 92 -1.80 2.58 0.37
CA ILE A 92 -3.26 2.43 0.44
C ILE A 92 -3.96 3.79 0.56
N ASN A 93 -3.43 4.70 1.38
CA ASN A 93 -4.00 6.03 1.58
C ASN A 93 -3.94 6.91 0.32
N ARG A 94 -3.11 6.60 -0.68
CA ARG A 94 -3.12 7.32 -1.97
C ARG A 94 -4.36 7.02 -2.81
N LEU A 95 -5.10 5.96 -2.46
CA LEU A 95 -6.28 5.49 -3.18
C LEU A 95 -7.60 5.97 -2.55
N VAL A 96 -7.55 6.47 -1.31
CA VAL A 96 -8.68 7.01 -0.55
C VAL A 96 -8.76 8.53 -0.74
#